data_AF-A0AAW0N9C5-F1
#
_entry.id   AF-A0AAW0N9C5-F1
#
_cell.length_a   1.000
_cell.length_b   1.000
_cell.length_c   1.000
_cell.angle_alpha   90.00
_cell.angle_beta   90.00
_cell.angle_gamma   90.00
#
_symmetry.space_group_name_H-M   'P 1'
#
loop_
_entity.id
_entity.type
_entity.pdbx_description
1 polymer ?
#
loop_
_entity_poly.entity_id
_entity_poly.type
_entity_poly.pdbx_seq_one_letter_code
_entity_poly.pdbx_strand_id
1 'polypeptide(L)'
;MEMTSMFKKVLDLTYPITSMFSGAAFNSSLSNLFKGKQIEDLWIPYFNITTDISSSAMRVHTDGSLWRYVRASMSLSGYLPPLCDPKDGHLLMDGGYINNLPADVARSMGAKVVIAIDVGSRDETNLTNYGDSLSGWWLLWKRLNPLAEKVKVLNMAEIQTRLAYVCCVRQLELVKNSDYCEYIRPPIDRYRTLEFGKFDEIAEVGYHHGKTVFDVWCRSGVVENMLKDRHQEEFHNTQSKNNVLTCPNASFTDLAEIVSRIEPVKPAAVDEESDCHTDYDEEAVESALSDMELSRSAEHTEGEETADTDEDLDREDPPNSRQDGSSNQEVESLKASL
;
A
#
# COMPACT_ATOMS: atom_id res chain seq x y z
N MET A 1 10.71 16.30 -27.50
CA MET A 1 10.55 15.10 -26.63
C MET A 1 9.49 15.29 -25.55
N GLU A 2 9.29 16.49 -25.00
CA GLU A 2 8.26 16.74 -23.98
C GLU A 2 6.81 16.62 -24.48
N MET A 3 6.47 17.18 -25.66
CA MET A 3 5.09 17.15 -26.16
C MET A 3 4.58 15.73 -26.44
N THR A 4 5.44 14.83 -26.91
CA THR A 4 5.08 13.42 -27.11
C THR A 4 4.90 12.68 -25.79
N SER A 5 5.60 13.09 -24.72
CA SER A 5 5.41 12.55 -23.36
C SER A 5 4.10 13.02 -22.74
N MET A 6 3.78 14.32 -22.89
CA MET A 6 2.51 14.88 -22.40
C MET A 6 1.30 14.32 -23.15
N PHE A 7 1.38 14.18 -24.47
CA PHE A 7 0.32 13.57 -25.27
C PHE A 7 0.05 12.11 -24.86
N LYS A 8 1.11 11.33 -24.61
CA LYS A 8 0.97 9.96 -24.08
C LYS A 8 0.31 9.93 -22.70
N LYS A 9 0.64 10.87 -21.80
CA LYS A 9 -0.04 10.98 -20.49
C LYS A 9 -1.52 11.30 -20.63
N VAL A 10 -1.87 12.23 -21.52
CA VAL A 10 -3.28 12.59 -21.79
C VAL A 10 -4.05 11.41 -22.40
N LEU A 11 -3.44 10.68 -23.33
CA LEU A 11 -4.03 9.48 -23.91
C LEU A 11 -4.13 8.31 -22.92
N ASP A 12 -3.30 8.29 -21.88
CA ASP A 12 -3.32 7.27 -20.83
C ASP A 12 -4.37 7.56 -19.75
N LEU A 13 -5.03 8.72 -19.81
CA LEU A 13 -6.14 9.06 -18.91
C LEU A 13 -7.30 8.10 -19.18
N THR A 14 -7.81 7.46 -18.13
CA THR A 14 -8.90 6.50 -18.20
C THR A 14 -10.11 7.00 -17.40
N TYR A 15 -11.25 6.35 -17.60
CA TYR A 15 -12.44 6.65 -16.79
C TYR A 15 -12.14 6.28 -15.33
N PRO A 16 -12.20 7.24 -14.38
CA PRO A 16 -11.61 7.08 -13.06
C PRO A 16 -12.52 6.30 -12.10
N ILE A 17 -12.86 5.06 -12.45
CA ILE A 17 -13.50 4.10 -11.52
C ILE A 17 -12.45 3.66 -10.50
N THR A 18 -11.28 3.24 -10.98
CA THR A 18 -10.20 2.69 -10.14
C THR A 18 -9.00 3.62 -10.08
N SER A 19 -8.64 4.29 -11.18
CA SER A 19 -7.48 5.17 -11.28
C SER A 19 -7.65 6.22 -12.38
N MET A 20 -6.95 7.35 -12.25
CA MET A 20 -6.96 8.40 -13.28
C MET A 20 -6.21 7.98 -14.54
N PHE A 21 -5.11 7.24 -14.41
CA PHE A 21 -4.33 6.74 -15.54
C PHE A 21 -4.48 5.24 -15.69
N SER A 22 -4.49 4.73 -16.92
CA SER A 22 -4.44 3.29 -17.20
C SER A 22 -3.08 2.67 -16.82
N GLY A 23 -2.03 3.49 -16.88
CA GLY A 23 -0.65 3.08 -16.59
C GLY A 23 0.06 2.43 -17.77
N ALA A 24 -0.57 2.29 -18.94
CA ALA A 24 0.04 1.67 -20.11
C ALA A 24 1.26 2.45 -20.60
N ALA A 25 1.18 3.79 -20.62
CA ALA A 25 2.30 4.64 -20.99
C ALA A 25 3.46 4.52 -19.99
N PHE A 26 3.14 4.47 -18.69
CA PHE A 26 4.13 4.33 -17.63
C PHE A 26 4.81 2.95 -17.67
N ASN A 27 4.04 1.87 -17.85
CA ASN A 27 4.53 0.50 -18.00
C ASN A 27 5.45 0.38 -19.22
N SER A 28 5.07 0.99 -20.36
CA SER A 28 5.89 0.99 -21.57
C SER A 28 7.22 1.71 -21.35
N SER A 29 7.22 2.84 -20.64
CA SER A 29 8.45 3.58 -20.31
C SER A 29 9.39 2.76 -19.41
N LEU A 30 8.86 2.14 -18.35
CA LEU A 30 9.66 1.31 -17.44
C LEU A 30 10.17 0.03 -18.11
N SER A 31 9.32 -0.64 -18.89
CA SER A 31 9.70 -1.82 -19.69
C SER A 31 10.79 -1.47 -20.71
N ASN A 32 10.72 -0.31 -21.37
CA ASN A 32 11.78 0.12 -22.29
C ASN A 32 13.10 0.47 -21.57
N LEU A 33 13.03 1.05 -20.37
CA LEU A 33 14.20 1.43 -19.58
C LEU A 33 14.94 0.22 -19.01
N PHE A 34 14.22 -0.68 -18.34
CA PHE A 34 14.80 -1.83 -17.66
C PHE A 34 14.83 -3.09 -18.52
N LYS A 35 14.04 -3.15 -19.60
CA LYS A 35 13.93 -4.29 -20.52
C LYS A 35 13.58 -5.57 -19.74
N GLY A 36 14.10 -6.71 -20.18
CA GLY A 36 13.93 -8.01 -19.50
C GLY A 36 14.88 -8.23 -18.32
N LYS A 37 15.38 -7.17 -17.66
CA LYS A 37 16.24 -7.34 -16.47
C LYS A 37 15.44 -7.88 -15.29
N GLN A 38 16.05 -8.81 -14.59
CA GLN A 38 15.53 -9.36 -13.35
C GLN A 38 16.21 -8.69 -12.15
N ILE A 39 15.58 -8.73 -10.98
CA ILE A 39 16.10 -8.11 -9.75
C ILE A 39 17.39 -8.81 -9.31
N GLU A 40 17.38 -10.14 -9.32
CA GLU A 40 18.46 -11.02 -8.90
C GLU A 40 19.73 -10.88 -9.75
N ASP A 41 19.61 -10.32 -10.96
CA ASP A 41 20.72 -10.11 -11.89
C ASP A 41 21.44 -8.76 -11.67
N LEU A 42 21.01 -7.94 -10.71
CA LEU A 42 21.60 -6.63 -10.46
C LEU A 42 22.94 -6.76 -9.71
N TRP A 43 23.92 -5.96 -10.12
CA TRP A 43 25.26 -5.94 -9.48
C TRP A 43 25.25 -5.51 -8.03
N ILE A 44 24.30 -4.65 -7.66
CA ILE A 44 24.07 -4.25 -6.28
C ILE A 44 22.81 -4.98 -5.81
N PRO A 45 22.85 -5.72 -4.69
CA PRO A 45 21.68 -6.36 -4.13
C PRO A 45 20.55 -5.34 -3.98
N TYR A 46 19.43 -5.62 -4.62
CA TYR A 46 18.27 -4.74 -4.67
C TYR A 46 17.07 -5.47 -4.10
N PHE A 47 16.25 -4.71 -3.39
CA PHE A 47 14.91 -5.13 -3.04
C PHE A 47 13.96 -3.95 -3.22
N ASN A 48 12.67 -4.26 -3.39
CA ASN A 48 11.62 -3.26 -3.23
C ASN A 48 10.48 -3.83 -2.39
N ILE A 49 9.59 -2.93 -1.99
CA ILE A 49 8.43 -3.27 -1.19
C ILE A 49 7.19 -2.89 -1.96
N THR A 50 6.19 -3.76 -1.90
CA THR A 50 4.84 -3.46 -2.36
C THR A 50 3.86 -3.74 -1.23
N THR A 51 2.76 -3.01 -1.26
CA THR A 51 1.59 -3.31 -0.45
C THR A 51 0.70 -4.29 -1.22
N ASP A 52 0.55 -5.51 -0.72
CA ASP A 52 -0.41 -6.44 -1.28
C ASP A 52 -1.79 -6.18 -0.66
N ILE A 53 -2.70 -5.64 -1.45
CA ILE A 53 -4.06 -5.32 -1.00
C ILE A 53 -4.99 -6.53 -1.02
N SER A 54 -4.61 -7.62 -1.70
CA SER A 54 -5.36 -8.88 -1.69
C SER A 54 -5.16 -9.64 -0.38
N SER A 55 -3.94 -9.64 0.18
CA SER A 55 -3.63 -10.29 1.48
C SER A 55 -3.47 -9.32 2.65
N SER A 56 -3.57 -8.00 2.41
CA SER A 56 -3.34 -6.96 3.42
C SER A 56 -1.95 -7.05 4.08
N ALA A 57 -0.92 -7.40 3.29
CA ALA A 57 0.42 -7.67 3.79
C ALA A 57 1.51 -6.92 3.02
N MET A 58 2.64 -6.72 3.70
CA MET A 58 3.87 -6.24 3.07
C MET A 58 4.51 -7.36 2.26
N ARG A 59 4.96 -7.07 1.04
CA ARG A 59 5.77 -7.99 0.25
C ARG A 59 7.10 -7.36 -0.09
N VAL A 60 8.17 -8.12 0.15
CA VAL A 60 9.54 -7.77 -0.21
C VAL A 60 9.90 -8.57 -1.46
N HIS A 61 10.28 -7.88 -2.53
CA HIS A 61 10.68 -8.53 -3.77
C HIS A 61 12.19 -8.43 -3.95
N THR A 62 12.84 -9.59 -4.00
CA THR A 62 14.28 -9.75 -4.27
C THR A 62 14.55 -10.51 -5.56
N ASP A 63 13.50 -10.92 -6.27
CA ASP A 63 13.57 -11.67 -7.51
C ASP A 63 12.43 -11.31 -8.47
N GLY A 64 12.62 -11.59 -9.76
CA GLY A 64 11.63 -11.42 -10.80
C GLY A 64 11.80 -10.13 -11.59
N SER A 65 10.78 -9.77 -12.38
CA SER A 65 10.90 -8.69 -13.37
C SER A 65 11.05 -7.32 -12.71
N LEU A 66 12.21 -6.69 -12.91
CA LEU A 66 12.57 -5.43 -12.27
C LEU A 66 11.55 -4.32 -12.55
N TRP A 67 11.19 -4.11 -13.83
CA TRP A 67 10.28 -3.03 -14.18
C TRP A 67 8.87 -3.23 -13.61
N ARG A 68 8.42 -4.48 -13.46
CA ARG A 68 7.09 -4.80 -12.91
C ARG A 68 7.04 -4.45 -11.43
N TYR A 69 8.01 -4.91 -10.65
CA TYR A 69 8.00 -4.64 -9.22
C TYR A 69 8.33 -3.18 -8.88
N VAL A 70 9.19 -2.52 -9.68
CA VAL A 70 9.35 -1.06 -9.61
C VAL A 70 8.02 -0.35 -9.90
N ARG A 71 7.29 -0.76 -10.95
CA ARG A 71 5.95 -0.23 -11.24
C ARG A 71 4.97 -0.46 -10.09
N ALA A 72 4.94 -1.66 -9.53
CA ALA A 72 4.06 -1.99 -8.41
C ALA A 72 4.37 -1.11 -7.19
N SER A 73 5.64 -0.98 -6.83
CA SER A 73 6.12 -0.16 -5.71
C SER A 73 5.88 1.34 -5.89
N MET A 74 5.54 1.82 -7.09
CA MET A 74 5.23 3.23 -7.39
C MET A 74 3.73 3.45 -7.70
N SER A 75 2.86 2.50 -7.36
CA SER A 75 1.42 2.54 -7.68
C SER A 75 0.63 3.32 -6.64
N LEU A 76 0.58 4.64 -6.80
CA LEU A 76 -0.23 5.48 -5.92
C LEU A 76 -1.73 5.26 -6.17
N SER A 77 -2.48 5.06 -5.08
CA SER A 77 -3.94 4.91 -5.07
C SER A 77 -4.63 6.08 -5.76
N GLY A 78 -5.61 5.79 -6.61
CA GLY A 78 -6.30 6.76 -7.45
C GLY A 78 -5.48 7.31 -8.63
N TYR A 79 -4.16 7.17 -8.64
CA TYR A 79 -3.30 7.62 -9.74
C TYR A 79 -3.06 6.51 -10.76
N LEU A 80 -2.65 5.33 -10.30
CA LEU A 80 -2.37 4.15 -11.12
C LEU A 80 -3.18 2.95 -10.60
N PRO A 81 -3.60 2.02 -11.47
CA PRO A 81 -4.29 0.83 -11.02
C PRO A 81 -3.30 -0.10 -10.30
N PRO A 82 -3.79 -0.92 -9.35
CA PRO A 82 -3.01 -2.00 -8.75
C PRO A 82 -2.41 -2.89 -9.85
N LEU A 83 -1.17 -3.32 -9.65
CA LEU A 83 -0.51 -4.24 -10.57
C LEU A 83 -0.78 -5.68 -10.14
N CYS A 84 -1.38 -6.47 -11.01
CA CYS A 84 -1.58 -7.90 -10.77
C CYS A 84 -0.23 -8.65 -10.88
N ASP A 85 0.14 -9.39 -9.84
CA ASP A 85 1.34 -10.24 -9.83
C ASP A 85 1.05 -11.53 -10.63
N PRO A 86 1.87 -11.87 -11.66
CA PRO A 86 1.70 -13.10 -12.41
C PRO A 86 1.96 -14.38 -11.59
N LYS A 87 2.62 -14.29 -10.43
CA LYS A 87 2.95 -15.46 -9.60
C LYS A 87 1.73 -16.06 -8.92
N ASP A 88 0.83 -15.22 -8.40
CA ASP A 88 -0.30 -15.61 -7.57
C ASP A 88 -1.63 -14.89 -7.90
N GLY A 89 -1.60 -13.90 -8.80
CA GLY A 89 -2.78 -13.10 -9.17
C GLY A 89 -3.13 -11.99 -8.18
N HIS A 90 -2.30 -11.74 -7.17
CA HIS A 90 -2.56 -10.73 -6.16
C HIS A 90 -2.37 -9.30 -6.69
N LEU A 91 -3.07 -8.35 -6.08
CA LEU A 91 -3.03 -6.95 -6.46
C LEU A 91 -2.00 -6.19 -5.62
N LEU A 92 -0.99 -5.64 -6.29
CA LEU A 92 0.11 -4.92 -5.66
C LEU A 92 -0.02 -3.41 -5.84
N MET A 93 0.26 -2.69 -4.77
CA MET A 93 0.26 -1.23 -4.67
C MET A 93 1.60 -0.71 -4.12
N ASP A 94 1.74 0.62 -4.07
CA ASP A 94 2.92 1.29 -3.53
C ASP A 94 3.32 0.74 -2.14
N GLY A 95 4.59 0.40 -1.96
CA GLY A 95 5.12 -0.15 -0.70
C GLY A 95 5.11 0.86 0.45
N GLY A 96 5.06 2.14 0.12
CA GLY A 96 5.01 3.23 1.08
C GLY A 96 3.80 3.20 2.00
N TYR A 97 2.70 2.52 1.63
CA TYR A 97 1.53 2.37 2.50
C TYR A 97 1.73 1.43 3.69
N ILE A 98 2.74 0.54 3.65
CA ILE A 98 3.10 -0.32 4.80
C ILE A 98 4.49 -0.02 5.34
N ASN A 99 5.48 0.23 4.48
CA ASN A 99 6.84 0.52 4.90
C ASN A 99 7.54 1.50 3.94
N ASN A 100 7.41 2.79 4.23
CA ASN A 100 7.98 3.87 3.40
C ASN A 100 9.49 4.06 3.56
N LEU A 101 10.10 3.53 4.64
CA LEU A 101 11.53 3.64 4.88
C LEU A 101 12.08 2.30 5.39
N PRO A 102 12.31 1.33 4.49
CA PRO A 102 12.50 -0.08 4.86
C PRO A 102 13.93 -0.41 5.32
N ALA A 103 14.41 0.33 6.30
CA ALA A 103 15.71 0.10 6.92
C ALA A 103 15.74 -1.20 7.74
N ASP A 104 14.59 -1.61 8.29
CA ASP A 104 14.38 -2.89 8.94
C ASP A 104 14.57 -4.07 7.98
N VAL A 105 14.01 -3.96 6.76
CA VAL A 105 14.19 -4.98 5.72
C VAL A 105 15.64 -5.03 5.27
N ALA A 106 16.27 -3.89 4.99
CA ALA A 106 17.70 -3.83 4.66
C ALA A 106 18.57 -4.46 5.76
N ARG A 107 18.24 -4.20 7.03
CA ARG A 107 18.91 -4.80 8.19
C ARG A 107 18.73 -6.31 8.21
N SER A 108 17.52 -6.82 7.99
CA SER A 108 17.22 -8.25 7.95
C SER A 108 17.96 -8.98 6.82
N MET A 109 18.22 -8.28 5.71
CA MET A 109 19.01 -8.77 4.58
C MET A 109 20.53 -8.76 4.83
N GLY A 110 20.99 -8.35 6.02
CA GLY A 110 22.40 -8.39 6.43
C GLY A 110 23.11 -7.04 6.43
N ALA A 111 22.41 -5.93 6.17
CA ALA A 111 23.03 -4.61 6.26
C ALA A 111 23.44 -4.28 7.71
N LYS A 112 24.74 -4.07 7.93
CA LYS A 112 25.28 -3.70 9.25
C LYS A 112 25.01 -2.24 9.62
N VAL A 113 25.07 -1.37 8.62
CA VAL A 113 24.78 0.05 8.70
C VAL A 113 23.82 0.35 7.56
N VAL A 114 22.76 1.09 7.86
CA VAL A 114 21.79 1.56 6.87
C VAL A 114 21.85 3.07 6.83
N ILE A 115 22.00 3.64 5.64
CA ILE A 115 21.83 5.09 5.41
C ILE A 115 20.42 5.27 4.87
N ALA A 116 19.51 5.77 5.71
CA ALA A 116 18.10 5.91 5.38
C ALA A 116 17.80 7.35 4.94
N ILE A 117 17.35 7.51 3.70
CA ILE A 117 17.05 8.82 3.11
C ILE A 117 15.54 9.02 3.09
N ASP A 118 15.04 9.94 3.92
CA ASP A 118 13.62 10.26 4.00
C ASP A 118 13.31 11.48 3.13
N VAL A 119 12.45 11.26 2.13
CA VAL A 119 11.92 12.28 1.21
C VAL A 119 10.41 12.46 1.36
N GLY A 120 9.83 11.98 2.47
CA GLY A 120 8.40 12.14 2.77
C GLY A 120 8.03 13.60 3.00
N SER A 121 6.85 13.99 2.50
CA SER A 121 6.24 15.28 2.79
C SER A 121 5.88 15.39 4.28
N ARG A 122 6.12 16.56 4.88
CA ARG A 122 5.57 16.83 6.24
C ARG A 122 4.11 17.18 6.11
N ASP A 123 3.29 16.47 6.86
CA ASP A 123 1.91 16.87 7.06
C ASP A 123 1.85 18.19 7.84
N GLU A 124 0.97 19.10 7.40
CA GLU A 124 0.64 20.27 8.21
C GLU A 124 -0.11 19.80 9.48
N THR A 125 0.49 20.07 10.64
CA THR A 125 -0.08 19.76 11.96
C THR A 125 -0.90 20.92 12.52
N ASN A 126 -0.72 22.13 11.99
CA ASN A 126 -1.45 23.34 12.39
C ASN A 126 -2.81 23.42 11.68
N LEU A 127 -3.73 22.56 12.09
CA LEU A 127 -5.11 22.52 11.60
C LEU A 127 -6.01 23.42 12.43
N THR A 128 -7.02 24.01 11.80
CA THR A 128 -8.01 24.80 12.52
C THR A 128 -8.89 23.89 13.36
N ASN A 129 -8.96 24.14 14.68
CA ASN A 129 -9.93 23.48 15.54
C ASN A 129 -11.33 24.08 15.28
N TYR A 130 -12.20 23.32 14.63
CA TYR A 130 -13.57 23.72 14.28
C TYR A 130 -14.64 23.10 15.21
N GLY A 131 -14.26 22.39 16.28
CA GLY A 131 -15.17 21.66 17.16
C GLY A 131 -15.70 20.36 16.55
N ASP A 132 -16.90 19.94 16.95
CA ASP A 132 -17.45 18.60 16.64
C ASP A 132 -18.17 18.51 15.28
N SER A 133 -18.45 19.64 14.63
CA SER A 133 -19.18 19.67 13.36
C SER A 133 -18.59 20.69 12.39
N LEU A 134 -18.54 20.32 11.11
CA LEU A 134 -18.03 21.19 10.06
C LEU A 134 -19.02 21.26 8.91
N SER A 135 -19.54 22.46 8.64
CA SER A 135 -20.41 22.70 7.49
C SER A 135 -19.57 22.98 6.23
N GLY A 136 -19.77 22.17 5.20
CA GLY A 136 -19.16 22.40 3.88
C GLY A 136 -19.57 23.74 3.25
N TRP A 137 -20.79 24.19 3.50
CA TRP A 137 -21.27 25.50 3.06
C TRP A 137 -20.53 26.65 3.75
N TRP A 138 -20.22 26.49 5.04
CA TRP A 138 -19.41 27.46 5.79
C TRP A 138 -17.98 27.51 5.27
N LEU A 139 -17.36 26.35 4.98
CA LEU A 139 -16.03 26.29 4.36
C LEU A 139 -16.01 26.98 2.99
N LEU A 140 -17.02 26.74 2.16
CA LEU A 140 -17.14 27.37 0.85
C LEU A 140 -17.25 28.89 0.99
N TRP A 141 -18.09 29.38 1.91
CA TRP A 141 -18.25 30.80 2.15
C TRP A 141 -16.96 31.46 2.68
N LYS A 142 -16.27 30.80 3.61
CA LYS A 142 -14.95 31.24 4.12
C LYS A 142 -13.88 31.25 3.02
N ARG A 143 -13.93 30.30 2.10
CA ARG A 143 -13.01 30.24 0.94
C ARG A 143 -13.26 31.35 -0.08
N LEU A 144 -14.51 31.77 -0.25
CA LEU A 144 -14.90 32.82 -1.20
C LEU A 144 -14.79 34.23 -0.62
N ASN A 145 -14.69 34.38 0.71
CA ASN A 145 -14.59 35.68 1.37
C ASN A 145 -13.11 36.10 1.57
N PRO A 146 -12.60 37.11 0.83
CA PRO A 146 -11.19 37.52 0.91
C PRO A 146 -10.80 38.21 2.23
N LEU A 147 -11.78 38.64 3.04
CA LEU A 147 -11.58 39.28 4.35
C LEU A 147 -11.65 38.27 5.51
N ALA A 148 -12.02 37.01 5.25
CA ALA A 148 -12.12 35.99 6.28
C ALA A 148 -10.75 35.36 6.58
N GLU A 149 -10.56 34.98 7.84
CA GLU A 149 -9.40 34.17 8.25
C GLU A 149 -9.36 32.85 7.47
N LYS A 150 -8.18 32.50 6.96
CA LYS A 150 -7.99 31.28 6.17
C LYS A 150 -8.09 30.05 7.09
N VAL A 151 -9.22 29.37 7.00
CA VAL A 151 -9.46 28.11 7.70
C VAL A 151 -8.64 27.01 7.02
N LYS A 152 -7.81 26.32 7.80
CA LYS A 152 -7.01 25.18 7.36
C LYS A 152 -7.68 23.90 7.82
N VAL A 153 -8.41 23.27 6.91
CA VAL A 153 -9.03 21.95 7.13
C VAL A 153 -8.54 20.99 6.07
N LEU A 154 -8.35 19.73 6.44
CA LEU A 154 -8.03 18.67 5.49
C LEU A 154 -9.20 18.49 4.53
N ASN A 155 -8.87 18.29 3.25
CA ASN A 155 -9.84 17.82 2.27
C ASN A 155 -9.91 16.28 2.28
N MET A 156 -10.90 15.71 1.60
CA MET A 156 -11.11 14.26 1.55
C MET A 156 -9.88 13.48 1.05
N ALA A 157 -9.19 14.00 0.03
CA ALA A 157 -8.01 13.35 -0.53
C ALA A 157 -6.82 13.35 0.45
N GLU A 158 -6.66 14.45 1.21
CA GLU A 158 -5.64 14.55 2.26
C GLU A 158 -5.94 13.60 3.42
N ILE A 159 -7.21 13.50 3.85
CA ILE A 159 -7.62 12.54 4.88
C ILE A 159 -7.31 11.10 4.44
N GLN A 160 -7.72 10.72 3.23
CA GLN A 160 -7.46 9.40 2.68
C GLN A 160 -5.96 9.09 2.59
N THR A 161 -5.16 10.08 2.16
CA THR A 161 -3.70 9.92 2.09
C THR A 161 -3.12 9.69 3.49
N ARG A 162 -3.46 10.52 4.49
CA ARG A 162 -2.94 10.34 5.85
C ARG A 162 -3.34 8.99 6.47
N LEU A 163 -4.58 8.55 6.23
CA LEU A 163 -5.04 7.23 6.67
C LEU A 163 -4.27 6.11 5.99
N ALA A 164 -3.97 6.23 4.70
CA ALA A 164 -3.24 5.21 3.96
C ALA A 164 -1.79 5.02 4.46
N TYR A 165 -1.16 6.06 5.03
CA TYR A 165 0.22 6.01 5.53
C TYR A 165 0.33 5.91 7.07
N VAL A 166 -0.79 5.91 7.80
CA VAL A 166 -0.78 6.00 9.28
C VAL A 166 0.04 4.88 9.94
N CYS A 167 -0.04 3.67 9.39
CA CYS A 167 0.68 2.50 9.90
C CYS A 167 2.21 2.65 9.76
N CYS A 168 2.68 3.34 8.71
CA CYS A 168 4.10 3.52 8.42
C CYS A 168 4.78 4.49 9.37
N VAL A 169 4.04 5.45 9.94
CA VAL A 169 4.61 6.49 10.80
C VAL A 169 5.34 5.88 11.99
N ARG A 170 4.75 4.84 12.60
CA ARG A 170 5.37 4.13 13.73
C ARG A 170 6.66 3.42 13.32
N GLN A 171 6.68 2.75 12.17
CA GLN A 171 7.88 2.06 11.68
C GLN A 171 9.00 3.06 11.38
N LEU A 172 8.66 4.19 10.77
CA LEU A 172 9.60 5.27 10.49
C LEU A 172 10.20 5.86 11.79
N GLU A 173 9.40 6.01 12.86
CA GLU A 173 9.88 6.46 14.17
C GLU A 173 10.87 5.45 14.80
N LEU A 174 10.62 4.15 14.65
CA LEU A 174 11.53 3.11 15.13
C LEU A 174 12.86 3.12 14.36
N VAL A 175 12.80 3.26 13.04
CA VAL A 175 14.00 3.35 12.19
C VAL A 175 14.85 4.57 12.56
N LYS A 176 14.23 5.74 12.78
CA LYS A 176 14.93 6.97 13.19
C LYS A 176 15.71 6.84 14.50
N ASN A 177 15.21 6.03 15.42
CA ASN A 177 15.79 5.84 16.75
C ASN A 177 16.70 4.61 16.83
N SER A 178 16.98 3.94 15.71
CA SER A 178 17.75 2.70 15.71
C SER A 178 19.26 2.95 15.56
N ASP A 179 20.07 2.25 16.35
CA ASP A 179 21.54 2.43 16.38
C ASP A 179 22.25 2.01 15.08
N TYR A 180 21.58 1.24 14.22
CA TYR A 180 22.13 0.76 12.96
C TYR A 180 21.79 1.65 11.77
N CYS A 181 20.98 2.69 11.99
CA CYS A 181 20.44 3.53 10.93
C CYS A 181 20.90 4.97 11.08
N GLU A 182 21.63 5.47 10.08
CA GLU A 182 21.86 6.89 9.93
C GLU A 182 20.75 7.52 9.11
N TYR A 183 19.97 8.38 9.75
CA TYR A 183 18.84 9.04 9.12
C TYR A 183 19.25 10.37 8.48
N ILE A 184 18.97 10.52 7.18
CA ILE A 184 19.22 11.74 6.40
C ILE A 184 17.89 12.24 5.84
N ARG A 185 17.61 13.53 6.03
CA ARG A 185 16.43 14.19 5.47
C ARG A 185 16.81 15.46 4.70
N PRO A 186 16.83 15.42 3.36
CA PRO A 186 17.08 16.61 2.55
C PRO A 186 15.99 17.69 2.72
N PRO A 187 16.32 18.99 2.52
CA PRO A 187 15.39 20.09 2.70
C PRO A 187 14.46 20.26 1.50
N ILE A 188 13.49 19.35 1.36
CA ILE A 188 12.57 19.28 0.21
C ILE A 188 11.11 19.66 0.56
N ASP A 189 10.86 20.17 1.76
CA ASP A 189 9.51 20.48 2.28
C ASP A 189 8.71 21.47 1.40
N ARG A 190 9.38 22.23 0.52
CA ARG A 190 8.76 23.19 -0.40
C ARG A 190 8.20 22.58 -1.69
N TYR A 191 8.55 21.33 -2.01
CA TYR A 191 8.14 20.66 -3.24
C TYR A 191 6.95 19.75 -2.98
N ARG A 192 6.02 19.71 -3.93
CA ARG A 192 4.88 18.78 -3.86
C ARG A 192 5.24 17.43 -4.49
N THR A 193 4.60 16.36 -4.04
CA THR A 193 4.82 14.98 -4.50
C THR A 193 4.76 14.82 -6.03
N LEU A 194 3.88 15.56 -6.71
CA LEU A 194 3.66 15.46 -8.15
C LEU A 194 4.27 16.65 -8.95
N GLU A 195 5.20 17.39 -8.36
CA GLU A 195 5.82 18.58 -8.97
C GLU A 195 7.03 18.23 -9.87
N PHE A 196 6.80 17.35 -10.85
CA PHE A 196 7.86 16.82 -11.73
C PHE A 196 8.61 17.88 -12.55
N GLY A 197 8.02 19.07 -12.76
CA GLY A 197 8.64 20.16 -13.52
C GLY A 197 9.86 20.79 -12.84
N LYS A 198 10.09 20.50 -11.55
CA LYS A 198 11.24 21.00 -10.78
C LYS A 198 12.32 19.92 -10.56
N PHE A 199 12.35 18.89 -11.41
CA PHE A 199 13.28 17.76 -11.26
C PHE A 199 14.74 18.19 -11.05
N ASP A 200 15.27 19.04 -11.93
CA ASP A 200 16.67 19.47 -11.86
C ASP A 200 16.98 20.24 -10.57
N GLU A 201 16.05 21.09 -10.13
CA GLU A 201 16.16 21.85 -8.88
C GLU A 201 16.17 20.91 -7.66
N ILE A 202 15.26 19.93 -7.63
CA ILE A 202 15.15 18.95 -6.54
C ILE A 202 16.40 18.06 -6.49
N ALA A 203 16.91 17.63 -7.64
CA ALA A 203 18.13 16.83 -7.74
C ALA A 203 19.34 17.60 -7.19
N GLU A 204 19.50 18.88 -7.54
CA GLU A 204 20.61 19.70 -7.04
C GLU A 204 20.53 19.93 -5.53
N VAL A 205 19.32 20.16 -4.99
CA VAL A 205 19.10 20.26 -3.53
C VAL A 205 19.55 19.00 -2.81
N GLY A 206 19.18 17.82 -3.33
CA GLY A 206 19.61 16.54 -2.80
C GLY A 206 21.13 16.36 -2.86
N TYR A 207 21.73 16.70 -4.00
CA TYR A 207 23.18 16.59 -4.22
C TYR A 207 23.99 17.48 -3.27
N HIS A 208 23.64 18.77 -3.16
CA HIS A 208 24.32 19.70 -2.25
C HIS A 208 24.15 19.32 -0.78
N HIS A 209 22.95 18.88 -0.39
CA HIS A 209 22.70 18.41 0.97
C HIS A 209 23.55 17.17 1.28
N GLY A 210 23.52 16.16 0.40
CA GLY A 210 24.32 14.96 0.53
C GLY A 210 25.81 15.29 0.65
N LYS A 211 26.35 16.10 -0.26
CA LYS A 211 27.76 16.53 -0.21
C LYS A 211 28.15 17.15 1.13
N THR A 212 27.29 18.01 1.67
CA THR A 212 27.55 18.66 2.98
C THR A 212 27.54 17.65 4.12
N VAL A 213 26.56 16.74 4.14
CA VAL A 213 26.45 15.68 5.16
C VAL A 213 27.67 14.76 5.11
N PHE A 214 28.04 14.27 3.92
CA PHE A 214 29.17 13.37 3.76
C PHE A 214 30.51 14.06 4.07
N ASP A 215 30.69 15.35 3.77
CA ASP A 215 31.90 16.10 4.17
C ASP A 215 32.01 16.20 5.71
N VAL A 216 30.90 16.47 6.41
CA VAL A 216 30.87 16.46 7.87
C VAL A 216 31.16 15.07 8.43
N TRP A 217 30.59 14.02 7.85
CA TRP A 217 30.82 12.62 8.26
C TRP A 217 32.25 12.15 8.03
N CYS A 218 32.88 12.56 6.93
CA CYS A 218 34.30 12.30 6.68
C CYS A 218 35.18 12.98 7.75
N ARG A 219 34.90 14.25 8.09
CA ARG A 219 35.67 14.99 9.09
C ARG A 219 35.47 14.49 10.52
N SER A 220 34.30 13.95 10.83
CA SER A 220 33.97 13.40 12.16
C SER A 220 34.33 11.92 12.32
N GLY A 221 34.88 11.28 11.28
CA GLY A 221 35.26 9.87 11.32
C GLY A 221 34.08 8.89 11.30
N VAL A 222 32.86 9.35 11.01
CA VAL A 222 31.65 8.51 10.92
C VAL A 222 31.82 7.50 9.79
N VAL A 223 32.27 7.94 8.60
CA VAL A 223 32.49 7.06 7.45
C VAL A 223 33.54 6.00 7.75
N GLU A 224 34.62 6.36 8.43
CA GLU A 224 35.65 5.41 8.84
C GLU A 224 35.10 4.36 9.80
N ASN A 225 34.25 4.77 10.74
CA ASN A 225 33.60 3.85 11.68
C ASN A 225 32.58 2.92 10.99
N MET A 226 31.91 3.39 9.92
CA MET A 226 31.02 2.54 9.10
C MET A 226 31.79 1.50 8.28
N LEU A 227 32.95 1.88 7.74
CA LEU A 227 33.79 1.03 6.91
C LEU A 227 34.66 0.06 7.72
N LYS A 228 34.83 0.29 9.03
CA LYS A 228 35.50 -0.66 9.91
C LYS A 228 34.68 -1.95 9.97
N ASP A 229 35.26 -3.01 9.44
CA ASP A 229 34.70 -4.35 9.52
C ASP A 229 34.57 -4.80 10.98
N ARG A 230 33.36 -4.70 11.55
CA ARG A 230 33.03 -5.30 12.85
C ARG A 230 33.27 -6.81 12.92
N HIS A 231 33.54 -7.47 11.79
CA HIS A 231 33.97 -8.87 11.79
C HIS A 231 35.28 -9.10 12.54
N GLN A 232 36.22 -8.14 12.51
CA GLN A 232 37.48 -8.27 13.24
C GLN A 232 37.26 -8.09 14.75
N GLU A 233 36.41 -7.14 15.15
CA GLU A 233 36.09 -6.91 16.56
C GLU A 233 35.23 -8.02 17.17
N GLU A 234 34.27 -8.57 16.42
CA GLU A 234 33.51 -9.75 16.87
C GLU A 234 34.43 -10.96 16.95
N PHE A 235 35.22 -11.31 15.92
CA PHE A 235 36.17 -12.44 16.00
C PHE A 235 37.18 -12.28 17.16
N HIS A 236 37.70 -11.08 17.40
CA HIS A 236 38.60 -10.82 18.52
C HIS A 236 37.88 -10.85 19.88
N ASN A 237 36.62 -10.42 19.97
CA ASN A 237 35.82 -10.56 21.19
C ASN A 237 35.37 -12.00 21.44
N THR A 238 35.01 -12.77 20.42
CA THR A 238 34.74 -14.21 20.57
C THR A 238 36.01 -14.97 20.89
N GLN A 239 37.19 -14.63 20.34
CA GLN A 239 38.46 -15.22 20.80
C GLN A 239 38.82 -14.81 22.23
N SER A 240 38.57 -13.55 22.62
CA SER A 240 38.89 -13.08 23.98
C SER A 240 37.90 -13.57 25.04
N LYS A 241 36.66 -13.92 24.66
CA LYS A 241 35.65 -14.49 25.57
C LYS A 241 35.60 -16.02 25.51
N ASN A 242 35.99 -16.63 24.39
CA ASN A 242 36.21 -18.07 24.27
C ASN A 242 37.66 -18.40 24.58
N ASN A 243 38.02 -18.34 25.86
CA ASN A 243 38.96 -19.32 26.41
C ASN A 243 38.26 -20.70 26.42
N VAL A 244 37.86 -21.18 25.24
CA VAL A 244 37.43 -22.56 25.05
C VAL A 244 38.68 -23.38 25.18
N LEU A 245 38.74 -24.21 26.22
CA LEU A 245 39.71 -25.28 26.35
C LEU A 245 39.68 -26.11 25.07
N THR A 246 40.61 -25.86 24.15
CA THR A 246 40.85 -26.74 23.03
C THR A 246 41.52 -27.99 23.59
N CYS A 247 40.73 -29.01 23.87
CA CYS A 247 41.22 -30.36 24.17
C CYS A 247 41.89 -30.90 22.89
N PRO A 248 43.21 -31.17 22.84
CA PRO A 248 43.91 -31.43 21.58
C PRO A 248 43.55 -32.75 20.88
N ASN A 249 42.65 -33.58 21.43
CA ASN A 249 42.41 -34.96 20.99
C ASN A 249 40.92 -35.37 20.91
N ALA A 250 39.97 -34.45 20.78
CA ALA A 250 38.55 -34.82 20.70
C ALA A 250 38.22 -35.47 19.33
N SER A 251 37.65 -36.68 19.37
CA SER A 251 37.12 -37.39 18.19
C SER A 251 35.80 -36.75 17.72
N PHE A 252 35.42 -36.92 16.45
CA PHE A 252 34.13 -36.47 15.90
C PHE A 252 32.92 -36.89 16.77
N THR A 253 33.01 -38.07 17.39
CA THR A 253 32.01 -38.58 18.35
C THR A 253 31.91 -37.75 19.63
N ASP A 254 33.01 -37.19 20.13
CA ASP A 254 33.02 -36.40 21.37
C ASP A 254 32.36 -35.03 21.15
N LEU A 255 32.54 -34.46 19.95
CA LEU A 255 31.87 -33.21 19.57
C LEU A 255 30.36 -33.42 19.39
N ALA A 256 29.96 -34.55 18.80
CA ALA A 256 28.54 -34.89 18.67
C ALA A 256 27.88 -35.07 20.05
N GLU A 257 28.56 -35.69 21.02
CA GLU A 257 28.06 -35.84 22.39
C GLU A 257 27.86 -34.48 23.09
N ILE A 258 28.81 -33.55 22.92
CA ILE A 258 28.73 -32.20 23.52
C ILE A 258 27.53 -31.42 22.96
N VAL A 259 27.31 -31.49 21.64
CA VAL A 259 26.22 -30.77 20.97
C VAL A 259 24.86 -31.44 21.22
N SER A 260 24.84 -32.76 21.50
CA SER A 260 23.62 -33.53 21.72
C SER A 260 23.20 -33.62 23.18
N ARG A 261 23.86 -32.92 24.10
CA ARG A 261 23.44 -32.89 25.51
C ARG A 261 22.09 -32.19 25.63
N ILE A 262 21.06 -33.00 25.81
CA ILE A 262 19.74 -32.55 26.23
C ILE A 262 19.87 -32.16 27.71
N GLU A 263 19.56 -30.91 28.05
CA GLU A 263 19.52 -30.49 29.45
C GLU A 263 18.48 -31.31 30.22
N PRO A 264 18.81 -31.83 31.41
CA PRO A 264 17.83 -32.54 32.21
C PRO A 264 16.72 -31.57 32.61
N VAL A 265 15.47 -32.00 32.36
CA VAL A 265 14.27 -31.26 32.73
C VAL A 265 14.32 -30.93 34.23
N LYS A 266 14.34 -29.64 34.55
CA LYS A 266 14.13 -29.18 35.93
C LYS A 266 12.72 -29.63 36.36
N PRO A 267 12.57 -30.33 37.50
CA PRO A 267 11.23 -30.59 38.03
C PRO A 267 10.56 -29.25 38.32
N ALA A 268 9.41 -29.03 37.70
CA ALA A 268 8.57 -27.89 37.95
C ALA A 268 8.18 -27.88 39.44
N ALA A 269 8.57 -26.82 40.15
CA ALA A 269 7.96 -26.50 41.42
C ALA A 269 6.50 -26.12 41.13
N VAL A 270 5.61 -26.81 41.82
CA VAL A 270 4.18 -26.53 41.89
C VAL A 270 4.03 -25.17 42.60
N ASP A 271 3.50 -24.17 41.90
CA ASP A 271 2.86 -23.02 42.52
C ASP A 271 1.49 -22.85 41.86
N GLU A 272 0.51 -22.55 42.72
CA GLU A 272 -0.91 -22.84 42.58
C GLU A 272 -1.65 -22.12 41.44
N GLU A 273 -2.74 -22.77 41.06
CA GLU A 273 -3.79 -22.39 40.13
C GLU A 273 -4.32 -20.95 40.36
N SER A 274 -4.44 -20.21 39.26
CA SER A 274 -5.34 -19.07 39.14
C SER A 274 -6.10 -19.23 37.84
N ASP A 275 -7.23 -19.93 37.91
CA ASP A 275 -8.19 -20.06 36.82
C ASP A 275 -8.75 -18.68 36.46
N CYS A 276 -8.38 -18.17 35.28
CA CYS A 276 -9.21 -17.20 34.57
C CYS A 276 -9.95 -17.95 33.46
N HIS A 277 -11.14 -18.44 33.79
CA HIS A 277 -12.15 -18.88 32.83
C HIS A 277 -12.42 -17.74 31.84
N THR A 278 -12.13 -17.98 30.55
CA THR A 278 -12.73 -17.22 29.46
C THR A 278 -13.93 -18.02 28.97
N ASP A 279 -15.13 -17.61 29.38
CA ASP A 279 -16.37 -18.05 28.77
C ASP A 279 -16.36 -17.55 27.31
N TYR A 280 -16.26 -18.50 26.38
CA TYR A 280 -16.56 -18.27 24.97
C TYR A 280 -18.07 -18.38 24.81
N ASP A 281 -18.75 -17.24 24.74
CA ASP A 281 -20.15 -17.19 24.31
C ASP A 281 -20.23 -17.54 22.81
N GLU A 282 -20.68 -18.76 22.50
CA GLU A 282 -21.03 -19.24 21.15
C GLU A 282 -22.44 -18.75 20.70
N GLU A 283 -22.82 -17.51 20.98
CA GLU A 283 -24.13 -16.95 20.55
C GLU A 283 -24.05 -15.84 19.49
N ALA A 284 -22.85 -15.49 18.99
CA ALA A 284 -22.71 -14.43 17.98
C ALA A 284 -22.59 -14.93 16.53
N VAL A 285 -22.62 -16.25 16.29
CA VAL A 285 -22.44 -16.83 14.93
C VAL A 285 -23.75 -17.31 14.29
N GLU A 286 -24.85 -17.39 15.06
CA GLU A 286 -26.17 -17.79 14.52
C GLU A 286 -27.02 -16.62 13.99
N SER A 287 -26.80 -15.38 14.46
CA SER A 287 -27.56 -14.20 13.98
C SER A 287 -27.07 -13.62 12.65
N ALA A 288 -25.86 -13.96 12.20
CA ALA A 288 -25.35 -13.51 10.89
C ALA A 288 -25.71 -14.46 9.73
N LEU A 289 -26.19 -15.67 10.04
CA LEU A 289 -26.63 -16.66 9.05
C LEU A 289 -28.15 -16.62 8.81
N SER A 290 -28.94 -16.07 9.74
CA SER A 290 -30.40 -15.91 9.55
C SER A 290 -30.78 -14.77 8.59
N ASP A 291 -29.94 -13.74 8.47
CA ASP A 291 -30.23 -12.57 7.61
C ASP A 291 -29.88 -12.81 6.12
N MET A 292 -29.23 -13.93 5.80
CA MET A 292 -28.88 -14.30 4.42
C MET A 292 -29.86 -15.31 3.79
N GLU A 293 -30.74 -15.95 4.58
CA GLU A 293 -31.74 -16.89 4.06
C GLU A 293 -33.11 -16.28 3.77
N LEU A 294 -33.45 -15.10 4.31
CA LEU A 294 -34.73 -14.44 4.02
C LEU A 294 -34.77 -13.70 2.67
N SER A 295 -33.66 -13.65 1.93
CA SER A 295 -33.58 -13.02 0.60
C SER A 295 -33.50 -14.00 -0.57
N ARG A 296 -33.55 -15.32 -0.31
CA ARG A 296 -33.45 -16.37 -1.34
C ARG A 296 -34.73 -17.15 -1.62
N SER A 297 -35.86 -16.75 -1.05
CA SER A 297 -37.15 -17.44 -1.22
C SER A 297 -38.21 -16.57 -1.93
N ALA A 298 -37.85 -15.94 -3.04
CA ALA A 298 -38.83 -15.45 -4.01
C ALA A 298 -38.16 -15.16 -5.35
N GLU A 299 -37.93 -16.20 -6.16
CA GLU A 299 -37.91 -16.11 -7.63
C GLU A 299 -37.53 -17.47 -8.22
N HIS A 300 -38.53 -18.30 -8.53
CA HIS A 300 -38.50 -19.26 -9.65
C HIS A 300 -39.92 -19.77 -9.92
N THR A 301 -40.46 -19.41 -11.08
CA THR A 301 -41.26 -20.35 -11.88
C THR A 301 -40.93 -20.09 -13.35
N GLU A 302 -40.69 -21.21 -14.05
CA GLU A 302 -39.92 -21.43 -15.27
C GLU A 302 -40.65 -21.13 -16.59
N GLY A 303 -39.86 -21.19 -17.68
CA GLY A 303 -40.28 -21.48 -19.07
C GLY A 303 -39.56 -20.57 -20.08
N GLU A 304 -38.32 -20.84 -20.53
CA GLU A 304 -37.94 -21.74 -21.67
C GLU A 304 -38.91 -21.65 -22.86
N GLU A 305 -38.57 -21.57 -24.15
CA GLU A 305 -37.36 -21.55 -25.00
C GLU A 305 -37.97 -21.39 -26.43
N THR A 306 -37.59 -20.50 -27.37
CA THR A 306 -36.63 -20.72 -28.48
C THR A 306 -37.08 -19.94 -29.74
N ALA A 307 -36.08 -19.35 -30.42
CA ALA A 307 -35.79 -19.25 -31.86
C ALA A 307 -36.82 -18.77 -32.94
N ASP A 308 -36.34 -17.76 -33.68
CA ASP A 308 -36.23 -17.61 -35.15
C ASP A 308 -37.45 -17.41 -36.09
N THR A 309 -37.38 -16.26 -36.78
CA THR A 309 -37.66 -15.95 -38.20
C THR A 309 -38.62 -16.85 -39.01
N ASP A 310 -39.68 -16.27 -39.59
CA ASP A 310 -39.71 -15.81 -41.01
C ASP A 310 -41.11 -15.38 -41.50
N GLU A 311 -41.08 -14.44 -42.45
CA GLU A 311 -41.95 -14.24 -43.63
C GLU A 311 -43.47 -13.95 -43.52
N ASP A 312 -43.78 -12.71 -43.93
CA ASP A 312 -44.60 -12.32 -45.09
C ASP A 312 -46.12 -12.55 -45.19
N LEU A 313 -46.77 -11.41 -45.46
CA LEU A 313 -47.79 -11.14 -46.49
C LEU A 313 -49.22 -11.71 -46.35
N ASP A 314 -50.16 -10.79 -46.13
CA ASP A 314 -51.25 -10.38 -47.06
C ASP A 314 -52.50 -9.97 -46.27
N ARG A 315 -52.85 -8.68 -46.28
CA ARG A 315 -53.93 -8.09 -47.10
C ARG A 315 -55.24 -8.90 -47.06
N GLU A 316 -56.25 -8.39 -46.38
CA GLU A 316 -57.36 -7.63 -46.99
C GLU A 316 -58.42 -7.24 -45.93
N ASP A 317 -58.72 -5.94 -45.86
CA ASP A 317 -59.93 -5.33 -45.32
C ASP A 317 -61.10 -5.47 -46.34
N PRO A 318 -62.33 -4.99 -46.06
CA PRO A 318 -63.33 -5.35 -45.07
C PRO A 318 -64.67 -5.68 -45.84
N PRO A 319 -65.92 -5.67 -45.31
CA PRO A 319 -66.57 -4.40 -44.95
C PRO A 319 -67.70 -4.46 -43.88
N ASN A 320 -67.77 -3.37 -43.10
CA ASN A 320 -68.97 -2.52 -42.94
C ASN A 320 -70.29 -3.15 -42.44
N SER A 321 -70.74 -2.78 -41.23
CA SER A 321 -72.01 -2.05 -41.08
C SER A 321 -72.36 -1.67 -39.62
N ARG A 322 -72.48 -0.35 -39.42
CA ARG A 322 -73.58 0.39 -38.79
C ARG A 322 -73.97 0.19 -37.31
N GLN A 323 -73.95 1.35 -36.64
CA GLN A 323 -74.97 1.92 -35.73
C GLN A 323 -75.15 1.22 -34.39
N ASP A 324 -75.47 1.87 -33.28
CA ASP A 324 -75.64 3.25 -32.82
C ASP A 324 -75.75 3.09 -31.29
N GLY A 325 -75.38 4.09 -30.48
CA GLY A 325 -75.78 4.06 -29.07
C GLY A 325 -74.93 4.88 -28.11
N SER A 326 -75.33 6.14 -27.94
CA SER A 326 -74.84 7.06 -26.92
C SER A 326 -75.21 6.63 -25.49
N SER A 327 -74.31 6.85 -24.53
CA SER A 327 -74.58 7.44 -23.19
C SER A 327 -73.23 7.57 -22.46
N ASN A 328 -72.71 8.79 -22.32
CA ASN A 328 -72.88 9.72 -21.20
C ASN A 328 -72.15 9.34 -19.90
N GLN A 329 -71.36 10.33 -19.45
CA GLN A 329 -71.01 10.65 -18.07
C GLN A 329 -69.97 9.73 -17.38
N GLU A 330 -69.07 10.20 -16.53
CA GLU A 330 -68.53 11.51 -16.13
C GLU A 330 -67.54 11.16 -15.01
N VAL A 331 -66.49 11.97 -14.84
CA VAL A 331 -65.88 12.35 -13.55
C VAL A 331 -65.12 11.25 -12.77
N GLU A 332 -63.78 11.24 -12.79
CA GLU A 332 -62.85 12.05 -11.96
C GLU A 332 -62.51 11.42 -10.60
N SER A 333 -61.19 11.26 -10.38
CA SER A 333 -60.45 11.45 -9.12
C SER A 333 -60.78 10.58 -7.88
N LEU A 334 -59.74 9.86 -7.40
CA LEU A 334 -59.27 9.81 -5.99
C LEU A 334 -58.01 8.92 -5.95
N LYS A 335 -56.81 9.51 -5.82
CA LYS A 335 -56.02 9.66 -4.58
C LYS A 335 -55.57 8.36 -3.88
N ALA A 336 -54.24 8.23 -3.85
CA ALA A 336 -53.39 8.04 -2.67
C ALA A 336 -53.39 6.69 -1.91
N SER A 337 -52.25 6.00 -1.99
CA SER A 337 -51.52 5.18 -0.99
C SER A 337 -50.45 4.41 -1.79
N LEU A 338 -49.14 4.44 -1.54
CA LEU A 338 -48.32 4.51 -0.33
C LEU A 338 -46.98 5.17 -0.67
#